data_AF-A0A7K2IME6-F1
#
_entry.id   AF-A0A7K2IME6-F1
#
_cell.length_a   1.000
_cell.length_b   1.000
_cell.length_c   1.000
_cell.angle_alpha   90.00
_cell.angle_beta   90.00
_cell.angle_gamma   90.00
#
_symmetry.space_group_name_H-M   'P 1'
#
loop_
_entity.id
_entity.type
_entity.pdbx_description
1 polymer ?
#
loop_
_entity_poly.entity_id
_entity_poly.type
_entity_poly.pdbx_seq_one_letter_code
_entity_poly.pdbx_strand_id
1 'polypeptide(L)'
;MIDFRYHLVSIVAVFLALTVGLVLGTTMLQDPLLNTLQSETADLRGQSEELRAERDSADRLNEGADRLADAVGDDVLEDRLRDVGLVVIGAPGADEDMVASLEERAEAAGADVQGRVSLEDAFVDDGGATFVDELALQVSLTPEDLTGGPYDKAGVELGRALAVGLDEETETPEAPEEGASEGPREEDVEESARPSDEDDSKGAEAVLAAFEEGGLISVRGNPARSADALLVVAPAGAPEGESEAANTLLTGFTTALSETVGPTVLAGGTEAAGEGGLIARALAEEAPYSTVDVAGRPTGDVVTVLALAGALEGTRGAYGIGEGVSGFLPEPLPGPIASEDPEDPEADASSGEQDEARRSASGEEE
;
A
#
# COMPACT_ATOMS: atom_id res chain seq x y z
N MET A 1 90.82 -4.05 11.22
CA MET A 1 90.42 -3.23 12.38
C MET A 1 89.67 -2.04 11.81
N ILE A 2 88.33 -2.07 11.80
CA ILE A 2 87.53 -0.92 11.36
C ILE A 2 87.71 0.14 12.45
N ASP A 3 88.26 1.29 12.08
CA ASP A 3 88.58 2.40 12.98
C ASP A 3 87.27 3.04 13.48
N PHE A 4 87.14 3.33 14.78
CA PHE A 4 85.94 3.91 15.41
C PHE A 4 85.45 5.18 14.70
N ARG A 5 86.39 5.91 14.09
CA ARG A 5 86.15 7.12 13.30
C ARG A 5 85.32 6.86 12.03
N TYR A 6 85.47 5.70 11.39
CA TYR A 6 84.68 5.34 10.21
C TYR A 6 83.21 5.03 10.56
N HIS A 7 82.96 4.36 11.69
CA HIS A 7 81.60 4.07 12.14
C HIS A 7 80.85 5.32 12.57
N LEU A 8 81.52 6.24 13.28
CA LEU A 8 80.93 7.51 13.71
C LEU A 8 80.56 8.39 12.50
N VAL A 9 81.45 8.51 11.52
CA VAL A 9 81.18 9.28 10.29
C VAL A 9 80.02 8.68 9.50
N SER A 10 79.94 7.35 9.40
CA SER A 10 78.83 6.67 8.72
C SER A 10 77.47 6.92 9.39
N ILE A 11 77.39 6.82 10.74
CA ILE A 11 76.16 7.09 11.49
C ILE A 11 75.73 8.55 11.32
N VAL A 12 76.66 9.50 11.44
CA VAL A 12 76.36 10.93 11.23
C VAL A 12 75.87 11.20 9.81
N ALA A 13 76.48 10.57 8.80
CA ALA A 13 76.06 10.70 7.41
C ALA A 13 74.63 10.16 7.18
N VAL A 14 74.28 9.01 7.79
CA VAL A 14 72.92 8.44 7.70
C VAL A 14 71.89 9.35 8.39
N PHE A 15 72.17 9.85 9.59
CA PHE A 15 71.25 10.75 10.29
C PHE A 15 71.07 12.08 9.56
N LEU A 16 72.13 12.64 8.99
CA LEU A 16 72.05 13.86 8.21
C LEU A 16 71.24 13.64 6.93
N ALA A 17 71.47 12.54 6.22
CA ALA A 17 70.67 12.15 5.05
C ALA A 17 69.18 11.96 5.40
N LEU A 18 68.87 11.31 6.53
CA LEU A 18 67.49 11.12 7.00
C LEU A 18 66.82 12.45 7.32
N THR A 19 67.52 13.33 8.05
CA THR A 19 66.97 14.62 8.47
C THR A 19 66.72 15.52 7.27
N VAL A 20 67.67 15.59 6.34
CA VAL A 20 67.53 16.36 5.10
C VAL A 20 66.43 15.78 4.22
N GLY A 21 66.34 14.45 4.10
CA GLY A 21 65.27 13.76 3.37
C GLY A 21 63.88 14.04 3.95
N LEU A 22 63.75 14.06 5.28
CA LEU A 22 62.48 14.33 5.97
C LEU A 22 62.07 15.81 5.83
N VAL A 23 63.01 16.74 5.97
CA VAL A 23 62.74 18.18 5.79
C VAL A 23 62.35 18.48 4.33
N LEU A 24 63.06 17.91 3.34
CA LEU A 24 62.69 18.08 1.93
C LEU A 24 61.38 17.38 1.57
N GLY A 25 61.10 16.20 2.13
CA GLY A 25 59.86 15.46 1.88
C GLY A 25 58.63 16.17 2.46
N THR A 26 58.73 16.70 3.67
CA THR A 26 57.63 17.43 4.32
C THR A 26 57.35 18.76 3.63
N THR A 27 58.39 19.55 3.35
CA THR A 27 58.23 20.87 2.70
C THR A 27 57.66 20.80 1.28
N MET A 28 57.99 19.75 0.51
CA MET A 28 57.47 19.60 -0.86
C MET A 28 56.02 19.08 -0.94
N LEU A 29 55.56 18.34 0.07
CA LEU A 29 54.25 17.67 0.05
C LEU A 29 53.21 18.32 0.95
N GLN A 30 53.63 19.07 1.98
CA GLN A 30 52.73 19.65 2.97
C GLN A 30 51.81 20.71 2.37
N ASP A 31 52.33 21.66 1.60
CA ASP A 31 51.51 22.75 1.05
C ASP A 31 50.48 22.25 0.01
N PRO A 32 50.82 21.38 -0.96
CA PRO A 32 49.83 20.82 -1.89
C PRO A 32 48.73 20.02 -1.17
N LEU A 33 49.09 19.17 -0.21
CA LEU A 33 48.12 18.37 0.53
C LEU A 33 47.22 19.23 1.42
N LEU A 34 47.78 20.23 2.11
CA LEU A 34 46.99 21.16 2.91
C LEU A 34 46.04 22.00 2.04
N ASN A 35 46.48 22.43 0.85
CA ASN A 35 45.62 23.17 -0.08
C ASN A 35 44.50 22.29 -0.64
N THR A 36 44.78 21.03 -1.02
CA THR A 36 43.74 20.08 -1.45
C THR A 36 42.71 19.85 -0.35
N LEU A 37 43.16 19.56 0.87
CA LEU A 37 42.26 19.37 2.01
C LEU A 37 41.45 20.63 2.32
N GLN A 38 42.05 21.82 2.23
CA GLN A 38 41.34 23.09 2.42
C GLN A 38 40.29 23.32 1.33
N SER A 39 40.60 23.04 0.06
CA SER A 39 39.64 23.11 -1.05
C SER A 39 38.51 22.10 -0.87
N GLU A 40 38.81 20.82 -0.62
CA GLU A 40 37.78 19.79 -0.37
C GLU A 40 36.89 20.17 0.81
N THR A 41 37.46 20.72 1.89
CA THR A 41 36.66 21.17 3.03
C THR A 41 35.80 22.39 2.66
N ALA A 42 36.30 23.32 1.85
CA ALA A 42 35.51 24.46 1.38
C ALA A 42 34.37 24.01 0.44
N ASP A 43 34.64 23.06 -0.46
CA ASP A 43 33.68 22.47 -1.38
C ASP A 43 32.59 21.71 -0.62
N LEU A 44 32.96 20.87 0.35
CA LEU A 44 31.99 20.15 1.20
C LEU A 44 31.13 21.09 2.03
N ARG A 45 31.69 22.21 2.53
CA ARG A 45 30.89 23.24 3.21
C ARG A 45 29.89 23.88 2.25
N GLY A 46 30.35 24.24 1.04
CA GLY A 46 29.49 24.78 -0.02
C GLY A 46 28.35 23.83 -0.39
N GLN A 47 28.67 22.55 -0.66
CA GLN A 47 27.67 21.51 -0.95
C GLN A 47 26.70 21.31 0.21
N SER A 48 27.18 21.35 1.45
CA SER A 48 26.33 21.22 2.64
C SER A 48 25.38 22.42 2.81
N GLU A 49 25.80 23.63 2.45
CA GLU A 49 24.94 24.82 2.45
C GLU A 49 23.91 24.76 1.31
N GLU A 50 24.32 24.32 0.12
CA GLU A 50 23.45 24.14 -1.05
C GLU A 50 22.38 23.08 -0.80
N LEU A 51 22.76 21.88 -0.35
CA LEU A 51 21.82 20.80 -0.03
C LEU A 51 20.81 21.20 1.05
N ARG A 52 21.23 22.00 2.05
CA ARG A 52 20.30 22.54 3.05
C ARG A 52 19.27 23.48 2.41
N ALA A 53 19.72 24.37 1.54
CA ALA A 53 18.84 25.32 0.86
C ALA A 53 17.87 24.61 -0.11
N GLU A 54 18.34 23.57 -0.81
CA GLU A 54 17.50 22.74 -1.68
C GLU A 54 16.44 21.99 -0.86
N ARG A 55 16.84 21.35 0.24
CA ARG A 55 15.91 20.67 1.17
C ARG A 55 14.87 21.65 1.72
N ASP A 56 15.28 22.83 2.19
CA ASP A 56 14.35 23.86 2.66
C ASP A 56 13.38 24.33 1.57
N SER A 57 13.81 24.32 0.30
CA SER A 57 12.94 24.66 -0.83
C SER A 57 11.94 23.54 -1.11
N ALA A 58 12.38 22.28 -1.10
CA ALA A 58 11.55 21.11 -1.30
C ALA A 58 10.48 20.99 -0.20
N ASP A 59 10.85 21.17 1.07
CA ASP A 59 9.93 21.13 2.21
C ASP A 59 8.79 22.13 2.04
N ARG A 60 9.11 23.39 1.70
CA ARG A 60 8.09 24.42 1.46
C ARG A 60 7.19 24.14 0.26
N LEU A 61 7.71 23.46 -0.77
CA LEU A 61 6.90 23.04 -1.91
C LEU A 61 5.95 21.91 -1.50
N ASN A 62 6.43 20.92 -0.74
CA ASN A 62 5.62 19.83 -0.21
C ASN A 62 4.51 20.36 0.71
N GLU A 63 4.82 21.24 1.66
CA GLU A 63 3.81 21.92 2.49
C GLU A 63 2.79 22.74 1.67
N GLY A 64 3.21 23.23 0.50
CA GLY A 64 2.33 23.92 -0.45
C GLY A 64 1.40 22.96 -1.18
N ALA A 65 1.93 21.81 -1.62
CA ALA A 65 1.16 20.74 -2.26
C ALA A 65 0.16 20.12 -1.28
N ASP A 66 0.55 19.89 -0.04
CA ASP A 66 -0.33 19.34 1.00
C ASP A 66 -1.52 20.28 1.28
N ARG A 67 -1.26 21.59 1.41
CA ARG A 67 -2.34 22.58 1.53
C ARG A 67 -3.24 22.67 0.31
N LEU A 68 -2.71 22.38 -0.88
CA LEU A 68 -3.52 22.30 -2.09
C LEU A 68 -4.39 21.04 -2.05
N ALA A 69 -3.81 19.88 -1.72
CA ALA A 69 -4.50 18.61 -1.58
C ALA A 69 -5.62 18.70 -0.54
N ASP A 70 -5.41 19.32 0.61
CA ASP A 70 -6.48 19.56 1.59
C ASP A 70 -7.59 20.48 1.04
N ALA A 71 -7.24 21.44 0.19
CA ALA A 71 -8.21 22.40 -0.33
C ALA A 71 -9.06 21.88 -1.50
N VAL A 72 -8.56 20.88 -2.23
CA VAL A 72 -9.24 20.31 -3.42
C VAL A 72 -9.56 18.83 -3.28
N GLY A 73 -9.08 18.19 -2.21
CA GLY A 73 -9.14 16.74 -2.02
C GLY A 73 -10.57 16.23 -2.02
N ASP A 74 -11.46 16.89 -1.30
CA ASP A 74 -12.88 16.49 -1.20
C ASP A 74 -13.54 16.45 -2.60
N ASP A 75 -13.41 17.51 -3.40
CA ASP A 75 -13.93 17.57 -4.78
C ASP A 75 -13.28 16.50 -5.69
N VAL A 76 -11.99 16.22 -5.48
CA VAL A 76 -11.23 15.23 -6.25
C VAL A 76 -11.49 13.79 -5.80
N LEU A 77 -12.10 13.58 -4.64
CA LEU A 77 -12.37 12.25 -4.08
C LEU A 77 -13.86 11.92 -4.04
N GLU A 78 -14.74 12.91 -4.21
CA GLU A 78 -16.19 12.78 -4.16
C GLU A 78 -16.69 11.55 -4.92
N ASP A 79 -17.47 10.74 -4.22
CA ASP A 79 -18.14 9.51 -4.66
C ASP A 79 -17.24 8.43 -5.30
N ARG A 80 -15.92 8.46 -5.09
CA ARG A 80 -15.01 7.45 -5.67
C ARG A 80 -14.95 6.14 -4.90
N LEU A 81 -15.36 6.15 -3.63
CA LEU A 81 -15.48 4.94 -2.80
C LEU A 81 -16.91 4.75 -2.28
N ARG A 82 -17.91 5.32 -2.97
CA ARG A 82 -19.31 5.27 -2.55
C ARG A 82 -19.79 3.82 -2.41
N ASP A 83 -20.44 3.52 -1.29
CA ASP A 83 -20.97 2.19 -0.93
C ASP A 83 -19.90 1.08 -0.85
N VAL A 84 -18.62 1.45 -0.70
CA VAL A 84 -17.52 0.48 -0.54
C VAL A 84 -17.27 0.22 0.94
N GLY A 85 -17.44 -1.02 1.39
CA GLY A 85 -17.01 -1.51 2.69
C GLY A 85 -15.49 -1.59 2.78
N LEU A 86 -14.87 -0.66 3.51
CA LEU A 86 -13.41 -0.61 3.68
C LEU A 86 -13.00 -1.21 5.03
N VAL A 87 -12.02 -2.11 5.00
CA VAL A 87 -11.29 -2.54 6.20
C VAL A 87 -9.85 -2.03 6.13
N VAL A 88 -9.43 -1.36 7.20
CA VAL A 88 -8.06 -0.84 7.32
C VAL A 88 -7.23 -1.77 8.19
N ILE A 89 -6.10 -2.22 7.67
CA ILE A 89 -5.20 -3.15 8.34
C ILE A 89 -3.89 -2.42 8.66
N GLY A 90 -3.58 -2.25 9.94
CA GLY A 90 -2.29 -1.68 10.37
C GLY A 90 -1.25 -2.78 10.57
N ALA A 91 -0.12 -2.73 9.88
CA ALA A 91 1.02 -3.59 10.18
C ALA A 91 1.60 -3.27 11.58
N PRO A 92 2.40 -4.18 12.19
CA PRO A 92 3.06 -3.88 13.45
C PRO A 92 3.97 -2.66 13.31
N GLY A 93 3.80 -1.68 14.21
CA GLY A 93 4.51 -0.40 14.12
C GLY A 93 4.00 0.56 13.05
N ALA A 94 2.81 0.34 12.47
CA ALA A 94 2.14 1.34 11.65
C ALA A 94 1.83 2.61 12.47
N ASP A 95 2.00 3.77 11.85
CA ASP A 95 1.74 5.06 12.51
C ASP A 95 0.22 5.26 12.69
N GLU A 96 -0.25 5.39 13.93
CA GLU A 96 -1.68 5.52 14.23
C GLU A 96 -2.32 6.79 13.66
N ASP A 97 -1.55 7.89 13.54
CA ASP A 97 -2.03 9.14 12.96
C ASP A 97 -2.20 8.99 11.45
N MET A 98 -1.30 8.27 10.77
CA MET A 98 -1.44 7.91 9.36
C MET A 98 -2.66 7.00 9.12
N VAL A 99 -2.88 6.00 9.97
CA VAL A 99 -4.06 5.14 9.83
C VAL A 99 -5.35 5.97 9.99
N ALA A 100 -5.40 6.87 10.98
CA ALA A 100 -6.54 7.75 11.20
C ALA A 100 -6.76 8.74 10.04
N SER A 101 -5.70 9.33 9.48
CA SER A 101 -5.84 10.28 8.37
C SER A 101 -6.34 9.59 7.09
N LEU A 102 -5.89 8.36 6.85
CA LEU A 102 -6.36 7.56 5.72
C LEU A 102 -7.82 7.11 5.87
N GLU A 103 -8.25 6.72 7.07
CA GLU A 103 -9.66 6.43 7.37
C GLU A 103 -10.54 7.65 7.09
N GLU A 104 -10.19 8.83 7.64
CA GLU A 104 -10.93 10.08 7.42
C GLU A 104 -10.99 10.45 5.92
N ARG A 105 -9.88 10.28 5.20
CA ARG A 105 -9.81 10.57 3.77
C ARG A 105 -10.64 9.59 2.94
N ALA A 106 -10.68 8.31 3.31
CA ALA A 106 -11.52 7.31 2.66
C ALA A 106 -13.02 7.54 2.91
N GLU A 107 -13.40 7.89 4.14
CA GLU A 107 -14.77 8.29 4.49
C GLU A 107 -15.22 9.53 3.69
N ALA A 108 -14.33 10.52 3.54
CA ALA A 108 -14.60 11.71 2.72
C ALA A 108 -14.84 11.38 1.23
N ALA A 109 -14.32 10.24 0.75
CA ALA A 109 -14.54 9.73 -0.61
C ALA A 109 -15.79 8.85 -0.74
N GLY A 110 -16.52 8.61 0.35
CA GLY A 110 -17.75 7.83 0.41
C GLY A 110 -17.61 6.38 0.89
N ALA A 111 -16.44 5.96 1.36
CA ALA A 111 -16.24 4.61 1.89
C ALA A 111 -16.95 4.41 3.24
N ASP A 112 -17.49 3.22 3.48
CA ASP A 112 -17.97 2.77 4.79
C ASP A 112 -16.86 1.99 5.51
N VAL A 113 -16.17 2.64 6.44
CA VAL A 113 -15.08 2.01 7.20
C VAL A 113 -15.68 1.05 8.23
N GLN A 114 -15.77 -0.24 7.85
CA GLN A 114 -16.38 -1.29 8.69
C GLN A 114 -15.57 -1.55 9.96
N GLY A 115 -14.24 -1.43 9.87
CA GLY A 115 -13.38 -1.60 11.02
C GLY A 115 -11.89 -1.49 10.72
N ARG A 116 -11.12 -1.55 11.80
CA ARG A 116 -9.66 -1.56 11.79
C ARG A 116 -9.15 -2.86 12.42
N VAL A 117 -8.21 -3.50 11.74
CA VAL A 117 -7.45 -4.64 12.26
C VAL A 117 -6.00 -4.22 12.42
N SER A 118 -5.50 -4.17 13.64
CA SER A 118 -4.10 -3.84 13.92
C SER A 118 -3.35 -5.13 14.19
N LEU A 119 -2.29 -5.40 13.43
CA LEU A 119 -1.39 -6.52 13.68
C LEU A 119 -0.46 -6.14 14.83
N GLU A 120 -0.37 -7.01 15.83
CA GLU A 120 0.48 -6.81 17.01
C GLU A 120 1.91 -7.29 16.72
N ASP A 121 2.91 -6.82 17.47
CA ASP A 121 4.31 -7.24 17.32
C ASP A 121 4.47 -8.77 17.38
N ALA A 122 3.67 -9.41 18.24
CA ALA A 122 3.62 -10.87 18.40
C ALA A 122 3.24 -11.62 17.12
N PHE A 123 2.61 -10.97 16.15
CA PHE A 123 2.30 -11.54 14.85
C PHE A 123 3.58 -11.88 14.10
N VAL A 124 4.56 -10.98 14.07
CA VAL A 124 5.78 -11.13 13.25
C VAL A 124 7.00 -11.59 14.05
N ASP A 125 6.83 -11.93 15.33
CA ASP A 125 7.89 -12.40 16.21
C ASP A 125 8.60 -13.64 15.63
N ASP A 126 9.94 -13.70 15.79
CA ASP A 126 10.82 -14.77 15.28
C ASP A 126 10.38 -16.20 15.69
N GLY A 127 9.66 -16.33 16.81
CA GLY A 127 9.13 -17.60 17.33
C GLY A 127 7.65 -17.85 17.07
N GLY A 128 6.93 -16.88 16.48
CA GLY A 128 5.47 -16.89 16.33
C GLY A 128 4.96 -17.81 15.23
N ALA A 129 5.79 -18.16 14.24
CA ALA A 129 5.37 -18.85 13.03
C ALA A 129 4.60 -20.17 13.29
N THR A 130 5.03 -21.00 14.26
CA THR A 130 4.30 -22.23 14.60
C THR A 130 2.95 -21.94 15.24
N PHE A 131 2.88 -20.93 16.11
CA PHE A 131 1.64 -20.54 16.76
C PHE A 131 0.64 -19.96 15.75
N VAL A 132 1.09 -19.10 14.83
CA VAL A 132 0.28 -18.55 13.75
C VAL A 132 -0.25 -19.66 12.83
N ASP A 133 0.60 -20.64 12.47
CA ASP A 133 0.20 -21.79 11.64
C ASP A 133 -0.86 -22.67 12.33
N GLU A 134 -0.62 -23.03 13.60
CA GLU A 134 -1.55 -23.84 14.39
C GLU A 134 -2.88 -23.13 14.60
N LEU A 135 -2.85 -21.82 14.89
CA LEU A 135 -4.06 -21.03 15.07
C LEU A 135 -4.86 -20.94 13.77
N ALA A 136 -4.21 -20.60 12.65
CA ALA A 136 -4.85 -20.54 11.34
C ALA A 136 -5.53 -21.89 10.98
N LEU A 137 -4.82 -23.01 11.18
CA LEU A 137 -5.38 -24.34 10.93
C LEU A 137 -6.53 -24.70 11.89
N GLN A 138 -6.50 -24.21 13.12
CA GLN A 138 -7.50 -24.52 14.14
C GLN A 138 -8.80 -23.73 13.96
N VAL A 139 -8.71 -22.49 13.48
CA VAL A 139 -9.88 -21.62 13.26
C VAL A 139 -10.47 -21.79 11.86
N SER A 140 -9.71 -22.37 10.94
CA SER A 140 -10.16 -22.61 9.57
C SER A 140 -11.34 -23.56 9.48
N LEU A 141 -12.32 -23.16 8.68
CA LEU A 141 -13.44 -24.02 8.29
C LEU A 141 -13.06 -24.98 7.15
N THR A 142 -12.04 -24.65 6.35
CA THR A 142 -11.52 -25.49 5.25
C THR A 142 -9.99 -25.58 5.27
N PRO A 143 -9.41 -26.26 6.28
CA PRO A 143 -7.96 -26.32 6.46
C PRO A 143 -7.22 -27.01 5.31
N GLU A 144 -7.91 -27.82 4.50
CA GLU A 144 -7.37 -28.44 3.28
C GLU A 144 -7.02 -27.46 2.16
N ASP A 145 -7.65 -26.28 2.13
CA ASP A 145 -7.42 -25.25 1.10
C ASP A 145 -6.23 -24.35 1.47
N LEU A 146 -5.74 -24.43 2.71
CA LEU A 146 -4.66 -23.61 3.21
C LEU A 146 -3.31 -24.10 2.68
N THR A 147 -2.72 -23.31 1.79
CA THR A 147 -1.41 -23.56 1.18
C THR A 147 -0.40 -22.48 1.57
N GLY A 148 0.89 -22.71 1.26
CA GLY A 148 1.96 -21.77 1.62
C GLY A 148 2.51 -21.95 3.03
N GLY A 149 3.22 -20.93 3.50
CA GLY A 149 3.77 -20.82 4.85
C GLY A 149 2.73 -20.34 5.88
N PRO A 150 3.11 -20.25 7.16
CA PRO A 150 2.21 -19.88 8.25
C PRO A 150 1.43 -18.58 8.03
N TYR A 151 2.12 -17.56 7.50
CA TYR A 151 1.57 -16.23 7.28
C TYR A 151 0.68 -16.16 6.05
N ASP A 152 0.94 -16.97 5.03
CA ASP A 152 0.06 -17.12 3.88
C ASP A 152 -1.28 -17.70 4.34
N LYS A 153 -1.26 -18.77 5.15
CA LYS A 153 -2.48 -19.38 5.71
C LYS A 153 -3.26 -18.44 6.61
N ALA A 154 -2.56 -17.71 7.49
CA ALA A 154 -3.20 -16.71 8.34
C ALA A 154 -3.83 -15.58 7.50
N GLY A 155 -3.18 -15.18 6.40
CA GLY A 155 -3.72 -14.20 5.45
C GLY A 155 -4.99 -14.71 4.75
N VAL A 156 -5.03 -15.97 4.34
CA VAL A 156 -6.24 -16.58 3.76
C VAL A 156 -7.38 -16.63 4.79
N GLU A 157 -7.13 -17.08 6.01
CA GLU A 157 -8.19 -17.20 7.03
C GLU A 157 -8.73 -15.84 7.50
N LEU A 158 -7.83 -14.88 7.75
CA LEU A 158 -8.26 -13.52 8.05
C LEU A 158 -8.96 -12.88 6.85
N GLY A 159 -8.46 -13.09 5.63
CA GLY A 159 -9.10 -12.61 4.42
C GLY A 159 -10.52 -13.15 4.25
N ARG A 160 -10.72 -14.46 4.50
CA ARG A 160 -12.05 -15.09 4.45
C ARG A 160 -12.99 -14.50 5.47
N ALA A 161 -12.51 -14.28 6.70
CA ALA A 161 -13.30 -13.65 7.76
C ALA A 161 -13.70 -12.20 7.41
N LEU A 162 -12.86 -11.48 6.66
CA LEU A 162 -13.16 -10.12 6.20
C LEU A 162 -14.08 -10.12 4.96
N ALA A 163 -13.97 -11.10 4.08
CA ALA A 163 -14.71 -11.19 2.82
C ALA A 163 -16.13 -11.79 2.95
N VAL A 164 -16.59 -12.14 4.15
CA VAL A 164 -17.91 -12.76 4.37
C VAL A 164 -19.04 -11.81 3.92
N GLY A 165 -19.49 -12.02 2.68
CA GLY A 165 -20.51 -11.23 1.97
C GLY A 165 -20.29 -11.14 0.46
N LEU A 166 -19.12 -11.55 -0.07
CA LEU A 166 -18.85 -11.58 -1.53
C LEU A 166 -19.45 -12.78 -2.28
N ASP A 167 -20.25 -13.64 -1.63
CA ASP A 167 -20.92 -14.78 -2.27
C ASP A 167 -22.23 -14.40 -2.99
N GLU A 168 -22.47 -13.11 -3.27
CA GLU A 168 -23.53 -12.70 -4.19
C GLU A 168 -23.08 -12.85 -5.67
N GLU A 169 -23.68 -13.86 -6.32
CA GLU A 169 -23.91 -13.95 -7.77
C GLU A 169 -22.69 -14.09 -8.70
N THR A 170 -22.18 -15.33 -8.81
CA THR A 170 -21.81 -15.87 -10.14
C THR A 170 -22.78 -16.98 -10.57
N GLU A 171 -24.08 -16.71 -10.49
CA GLU A 171 -25.03 -17.42 -11.35
C GLU A 171 -24.84 -16.90 -12.78
N THR A 172 -24.04 -17.63 -13.55
CA THR A 172 -24.04 -17.54 -15.01
C THR A 172 -25.50 -17.64 -15.49
N PRO A 173 -26.06 -16.64 -16.21
CA PRO A 173 -27.43 -16.72 -16.66
C PRO A 173 -27.51 -17.73 -17.81
N GLU A 174 -27.87 -18.98 -17.50
CA GLU A 174 -28.39 -19.91 -18.50
C GLU A 174 -29.78 -19.42 -18.90
N ALA A 175 -29.87 -18.90 -20.13
CA ALA A 175 -31.14 -18.55 -20.76
C ALA A 175 -32.08 -19.78 -20.84
N PRO A 176 -33.39 -19.59 -20.65
CA PRO A 176 -34.36 -20.69 -20.64
C PRO A 176 -34.76 -21.07 -22.07
N GLU A 177 -35.09 -22.34 -22.32
CA GLU A 177 -36.23 -22.75 -23.15
C GLU A 177 -36.47 -24.28 -23.04
N GLU A 178 -37.56 -24.58 -22.33
CA GLU A 178 -38.61 -25.59 -22.52
C GLU A 178 -38.34 -26.94 -23.24
N GLY A 179 -38.73 -28.02 -22.55
CA GLY A 179 -38.98 -29.33 -23.16
C GLY A 179 -39.51 -30.37 -22.16
N ALA A 180 -40.83 -30.47 -22.06
CA ALA A 180 -41.59 -31.33 -21.15
C ALA A 180 -41.23 -32.83 -21.15
N SER A 181 -41.27 -33.46 -19.97
CA SER A 181 -41.76 -34.84 -19.77
C SER A 181 -42.09 -35.13 -18.31
N GLU A 182 -43.31 -35.60 -18.07
CA GLU A 182 -43.87 -36.08 -16.81
C GLU A 182 -43.14 -37.31 -16.23
N GLY A 183 -43.13 -37.40 -14.90
CA GLY A 183 -42.91 -38.64 -14.14
C GLY A 183 -42.79 -38.38 -12.63
N PRO A 184 -43.60 -39.02 -11.76
CA PRO A 184 -43.55 -38.76 -10.33
C PRO A 184 -42.45 -39.59 -9.66
N ARG A 185 -41.62 -38.97 -8.82
CA ARG A 185 -40.80 -39.67 -7.84
C ARG A 185 -40.88 -38.93 -6.51
N GLU A 186 -41.44 -39.64 -5.53
CA GLU A 186 -41.24 -39.40 -4.10
C GLU A 186 -39.78 -39.75 -3.80
N GLU A 187 -38.93 -38.78 -3.46
CA GLU A 187 -37.74 -38.99 -2.64
C GLU A 187 -37.55 -37.74 -1.78
N ASP A 188 -37.25 -38.00 -0.52
CA ASP A 188 -37.07 -37.04 0.57
C ASP A 188 -36.12 -35.90 0.17
N VAL A 189 -36.64 -34.67 0.12
CA VAL A 189 -35.78 -33.49 0.13
C VAL A 189 -35.39 -33.29 1.59
N GLU A 190 -34.21 -33.80 1.96
CA GLU A 190 -33.43 -33.15 3.00
C GLU A 190 -33.26 -31.71 2.53
N GLU A 191 -34.04 -30.83 3.16
CA GLU A 191 -33.88 -29.39 3.14
C GLU A 191 -32.46 -29.12 3.66
N SER A 192 -31.50 -29.18 2.73
CA SER A 192 -30.16 -28.68 2.93
C SER A 192 -30.34 -27.20 3.21
N ALA A 193 -30.46 -26.88 4.50
CA ALA A 193 -30.39 -25.52 5.01
C ALA A 193 -29.12 -24.94 4.40
N ARG A 194 -29.29 -24.02 3.45
CA ARG A 194 -28.20 -23.14 3.05
C ARG A 194 -27.72 -22.49 4.34
N PRO A 195 -26.42 -22.51 4.67
CA PRO A 195 -25.94 -21.65 5.75
C PRO A 195 -26.44 -20.24 5.44
N SER A 196 -27.18 -19.66 6.37
CA SER A 196 -27.63 -18.28 6.28
C SER A 196 -26.44 -17.35 6.52
N ASP A 197 -26.42 -16.16 5.93
CA ASP A 197 -25.37 -15.14 6.12
C ASP A 197 -25.08 -14.83 7.61
N GLU A 198 -26.07 -15.06 8.48
CA GLU A 198 -25.93 -14.97 9.94
C GLU A 198 -25.02 -16.04 10.57
N ASP A 199 -24.81 -17.20 9.95
CA ASP A 199 -23.92 -18.24 10.46
C ASP A 199 -22.50 -18.05 9.94
N ASP A 200 -22.33 -17.56 8.72
CA ASP A 200 -21.01 -17.23 8.16
C ASP A 200 -20.41 -16.00 8.86
N SER A 201 -21.20 -14.96 9.13
CA SER A 201 -20.76 -13.79 9.91
C SER A 201 -20.33 -14.15 11.34
N LYS A 202 -21.05 -15.08 12.02
CA LYS A 202 -20.63 -15.59 13.33
C LYS A 202 -19.34 -16.40 13.25
N GLY A 203 -19.10 -17.11 12.15
CA GLY A 203 -17.85 -17.80 11.86
C GLY A 203 -16.69 -16.81 11.72
N ALA A 204 -16.87 -15.77 10.92
CA ALA A 204 -15.89 -14.69 10.75
C ALA A 204 -15.54 -13.98 12.06
N GLU A 205 -16.54 -13.60 12.84
CA GLU A 205 -16.33 -12.98 14.16
C GLU A 205 -15.53 -13.91 15.10
N ALA A 206 -15.79 -15.22 15.05
CA ALA A 206 -15.05 -16.20 15.84
C ALA A 206 -13.58 -16.34 15.41
N VAL A 207 -13.29 -16.29 14.11
CA VAL A 207 -11.92 -16.29 13.58
C VAL A 207 -11.17 -15.05 14.08
N LEU A 208 -11.73 -13.85 13.90
CA LEU A 208 -11.12 -12.61 14.36
C LEU A 208 -10.89 -12.61 15.87
N ALA A 209 -11.89 -13.06 16.65
CA ALA A 209 -11.78 -13.16 18.11
C ALA A 209 -10.68 -14.15 18.54
N ALA A 210 -10.44 -15.23 17.80
CA ALA A 210 -9.40 -16.19 18.12
C ALA A 210 -7.99 -15.62 17.87
N PHE A 211 -7.79 -14.86 16.79
CA PHE A 211 -6.53 -14.13 16.56
C PHE A 211 -6.32 -13.01 17.60
N GLU A 212 -7.40 -12.34 18.03
CA GLU A 212 -7.35 -11.33 19.09
C GLU A 212 -7.02 -11.94 20.47
N GLU A 213 -7.67 -13.05 20.85
CA GLU A 213 -7.37 -13.78 22.09
C GLU A 213 -5.95 -14.37 22.08
N GLY A 214 -5.46 -14.74 20.89
CA GLY A 214 -4.07 -15.13 20.67
C GLY A 214 -3.06 -13.98 20.82
N GLY A 215 -3.52 -12.73 20.94
CA GLY A 215 -2.69 -11.53 21.04
C GLY A 215 -1.95 -11.19 19.75
N LEU A 216 -2.44 -11.68 18.61
CA LEU A 216 -1.82 -11.49 17.30
C LEU A 216 -2.37 -10.26 16.57
N ILE A 217 -3.63 -9.93 16.84
CA ILE A 217 -4.30 -8.76 16.29
C ILE A 217 -5.09 -8.04 17.38
N SER A 218 -5.44 -6.78 17.12
CA SER A 218 -6.50 -6.08 17.82
C SER A 218 -7.54 -5.58 16.82
N VAL A 219 -8.81 -5.65 17.20
CA VAL A 219 -9.93 -5.34 16.30
C VAL A 219 -10.73 -4.16 16.85
N ARG A 220 -11.05 -3.20 15.98
CA ARG A 220 -11.95 -2.09 16.26
C ARG A 220 -13.05 -2.04 15.20
N GLY A 221 -14.29 -1.77 15.63
CA GLY A 221 -15.44 -1.75 14.72
C GLY A 221 -16.00 -3.15 14.51
N ASN A 222 -16.59 -3.39 13.33
CA ASN A 222 -17.09 -4.70 12.93
C ASN A 222 -16.61 -5.04 11.50
N PRO A 223 -15.33 -5.41 11.33
CA PRO A 223 -14.76 -5.70 10.01
C PRO A 223 -15.23 -7.04 9.41
N ALA A 224 -16.05 -7.82 10.12
CA ALA A 224 -16.64 -9.07 9.62
C ALA A 224 -17.92 -8.86 8.77
N ARG A 225 -18.16 -7.64 8.28
CA ARG A 225 -19.39 -7.22 7.58
C ARG A 225 -19.30 -7.22 6.04
N SER A 226 -18.37 -7.98 5.47
CA SER A 226 -17.94 -7.92 4.07
C SER A 226 -17.10 -6.68 3.79
N ALA A 227 -15.81 -6.90 3.56
CA ALA A 227 -14.89 -5.90 3.03
C ALA A 227 -14.89 -5.99 1.50
N ASP A 228 -15.24 -4.91 0.82
CA ASP A 228 -15.10 -4.77 -0.63
C ASP A 228 -13.67 -4.38 -1.02
N ALA A 229 -12.95 -3.73 -0.11
CA ALA A 229 -11.56 -3.36 -0.30
C ALA A 229 -10.76 -3.36 1.00
N LEU A 230 -9.45 -3.56 0.86
CA LEU A 230 -8.49 -3.51 1.95
C LEU A 230 -7.51 -2.34 1.76
N LEU A 231 -7.28 -1.61 2.85
CA LEU A 231 -6.19 -0.66 2.95
C LEU A 231 -5.19 -1.15 4.00
N VAL A 232 -4.01 -1.59 3.57
CA VAL A 232 -2.95 -2.06 4.47
C VAL A 232 -1.95 -0.92 4.68
N VAL A 233 -1.71 -0.55 5.95
CA VAL A 233 -0.76 0.49 6.32
C VAL A 233 0.55 -0.13 6.76
N ALA A 234 1.62 0.18 6.03
CA ALA A 234 2.96 -0.32 6.28
C ALA A 234 3.55 0.24 7.59
N PRO A 235 4.52 -0.46 8.20
CA PRO A 235 5.20 0.02 9.40
C PRO A 235 5.87 1.38 9.16
N ALA A 236 5.80 2.26 10.16
CA ALA A 236 6.56 3.50 10.17
C ALA A 236 8.03 3.23 10.51
N GLY A 237 8.77 2.62 9.59
CA GLY A 237 10.22 2.41 9.63
C GLY A 237 10.80 1.90 10.96
N ALA A 238 11.10 0.60 11.05
CA ALA A 238 11.88 0.05 12.17
C ALA A 238 13.40 -0.02 11.84
N PRO A 239 14.30 0.08 12.85
CA PRO A 239 15.74 0.08 12.61
C PRO A 239 16.23 -1.17 11.87
N GLU A 240 17.20 -0.99 10.98
CA GLU A 240 17.73 -2.00 10.06
C GLU A 240 18.02 -3.36 10.74
N GLY A 241 17.40 -4.44 10.23
CA GLY A 241 17.71 -5.83 10.58
C GLY A 241 16.51 -6.67 11.03
N GLU A 242 15.76 -6.24 12.05
CA GLU A 242 14.56 -6.94 12.55
C GLU A 242 13.37 -6.74 11.59
N SER A 243 13.32 -5.59 10.92
CA SER A 243 12.26 -5.23 9.97
C SER A 243 12.24 -6.09 8.71
N GLU A 244 13.38 -6.61 8.22
CA GLU A 244 13.43 -7.32 6.94
C GLU A 244 12.80 -8.71 7.02
N ALA A 245 13.05 -9.42 8.12
CA ALA A 245 12.40 -10.69 8.40
C ALA A 245 10.89 -10.49 8.57
N ALA A 246 10.47 -9.55 9.41
CA ALA A 246 9.06 -9.21 9.60
C ALA A 246 8.37 -8.80 8.28
N ASN A 247 9.01 -7.94 7.47
CA ASN A 247 8.47 -7.53 6.18
C ASN A 247 8.34 -8.70 5.20
N THR A 248 9.24 -9.68 5.26
CA THR A 248 9.10 -10.93 4.47
C THR A 248 7.82 -11.69 4.82
N LEU A 249 7.51 -11.79 6.12
CA LEU A 249 6.31 -12.46 6.61
C LEU A 249 5.05 -11.67 6.24
N LEU A 250 5.10 -10.34 6.39
CA LEU A 250 4.00 -9.44 6.04
C LEU A 250 3.71 -9.41 4.53
N THR A 251 4.69 -9.58 3.66
CA THR A 251 4.45 -9.65 2.21
C THR A 251 3.64 -10.89 1.82
N GLY A 252 3.96 -12.06 2.38
CA GLY A 252 3.17 -13.29 2.16
C GLY A 252 1.75 -13.14 2.71
N PHE A 253 1.63 -12.63 3.94
CA PHE A 253 0.35 -12.32 4.56
C PHE A 253 -0.52 -11.37 3.72
N THR A 254 0.04 -10.25 3.25
CA THR A 254 -0.68 -9.23 2.48
C THR A 254 -1.07 -9.76 1.10
N THR A 255 -0.21 -10.58 0.48
CA THR A 255 -0.53 -11.28 -0.78
C THR A 255 -1.73 -12.20 -0.61
N ALA A 256 -1.71 -13.07 0.41
CA ALA A 256 -2.82 -13.97 0.70
C ALA A 256 -4.13 -13.24 1.03
N LEU A 257 -4.06 -12.12 1.76
CA LEU A 257 -5.22 -11.25 1.99
C LEU A 257 -5.80 -10.71 0.69
N SER A 258 -4.93 -10.17 -0.18
CA SER A 258 -5.37 -9.58 -1.45
C SER A 258 -5.97 -10.60 -2.41
N GLU A 259 -5.49 -11.84 -2.40
CA GLU A 259 -6.05 -12.93 -3.21
C GLU A 259 -7.42 -13.39 -2.71
N THR A 260 -7.72 -13.14 -1.43
CA THR A 260 -8.95 -13.58 -0.79
C THR A 260 -10.05 -12.51 -0.84
N VAL A 261 -9.71 -11.25 -0.54
CA VAL A 261 -10.67 -10.13 -0.51
C VAL A 261 -10.74 -9.41 -1.86
N GLY A 262 -9.63 -9.36 -2.62
CA GLY A 262 -9.54 -8.67 -3.91
C GLY A 262 -8.91 -7.27 -3.79
N PRO A 263 -9.63 -6.17 -4.07
CA PRO A 263 -9.07 -4.81 -4.14
C PRO A 263 -8.26 -4.44 -2.90
N THR A 264 -6.94 -4.30 -3.05
CA THR A 264 -6.03 -4.05 -1.93
C THR A 264 -5.02 -2.96 -2.29
N VAL A 265 -4.78 -2.04 -1.35
CA VAL A 265 -3.71 -1.04 -1.43
C VAL A 265 -2.80 -1.16 -0.21
N LEU A 266 -1.50 -1.31 -0.44
CA LEU A 266 -0.47 -1.18 0.60
C LEU A 266 0.08 0.26 0.61
N ALA A 267 -0.27 1.02 1.63
CA ALA A 267 0.12 2.42 1.80
C ALA A 267 1.14 2.60 2.91
N GLY A 268 2.11 3.49 2.72
CA GLY A 268 3.10 3.83 3.73
C GLY A 268 3.85 5.10 3.38
N GLY A 269 4.65 5.59 4.33
CA GLY A 269 5.57 6.69 4.08
C GLY A 269 6.79 6.25 3.26
N THR A 270 7.65 7.22 2.91
CA THR A 270 8.83 6.99 2.06
C THR A 270 9.83 5.99 2.67
N GLU A 271 9.83 5.84 3.99
CA GLU A 271 10.61 4.84 4.72
C GLU A 271 10.23 3.40 4.31
N ALA A 272 8.93 3.13 4.08
CA ALA A 272 8.45 1.80 3.69
C ALA A 272 8.83 1.41 2.25
N ALA A 273 9.16 2.40 1.41
CA ALA A 273 9.72 2.21 0.06
C ALA A 273 11.26 2.26 0.02
N GLY A 274 11.91 2.49 1.17
CA GLY A 274 13.36 2.37 1.29
C GLY A 274 13.86 0.93 1.21
N GLU A 275 15.19 0.76 1.16
CA GLU A 275 15.83 -0.56 1.14
C GLU A 275 15.38 -1.40 2.35
N GLY A 276 14.90 -2.62 2.11
CA GLY A 276 14.36 -3.51 3.15
C GLY A 276 12.96 -3.18 3.65
N GLY A 277 12.32 -2.12 3.13
CA GLY A 277 10.95 -1.73 3.45
C GLY A 277 9.89 -2.65 2.81
N LEU A 278 8.70 -2.69 3.40
CA LEU A 278 7.60 -3.56 2.96
C LEU A 278 7.11 -3.24 1.55
N ILE A 279 7.04 -1.95 1.18
CA ILE A 279 6.62 -1.51 -0.16
C ILE A 279 7.71 -1.85 -1.19
N ALA A 280 8.98 -1.58 -0.88
CA ALA A 280 10.09 -1.94 -1.75
C ALA A 280 10.11 -3.45 -2.05
N ARG A 281 9.80 -4.28 -1.04
CA ARG A 281 9.66 -5.72 -1.19
C ARG A 281 8.47 -6.11 -2.07
N ALA A 282 7.29 -5.55 -1.81
CA ALA A 282 6.10 -5.82 -2.61
C ALA A 282 6.33 -5.49 -4.10
N LEU A 283 7.07 -4.42 -4.39
CA LEU A 283 7.48 -4.06 -5.75
C LEU A 283 8.47 -5.06 -6.36
N ALA A 284 9.46 -5.49 -5.59
CA ALA A 284 10.45 -6.47 -6.04
C ALA A 284 9.84 -7.85 -6.33
N GLU A 285 8.75 -8.22 -5.66
CA GLU A 285 8.02 -9.47 -5.84
C GLU A 285 6.86 -9.38 -6.84
N GLU A 286 6.63 -8.21 -7.45
CA GLU A 286 5.51 -7.98 -8.37
C GLU A 286 4.14 -8.33 -7.75
N ALA A 287 3.95 -7.90 -6.49
CA ALA A 287 2.78 -8.25 -5.70
C ALA A 287 1.44 -7.95 -6.43
N PRO A 288 0.38 -8.73 -6.17
CA PRO A 288 -0.88 -8.64 -6.91
C PRO A 288 -1.77 -7.43 -6.53
N TYR A 289 -1.27 -6.52 -5.69
CA TYR A 289 -1.99 -5.35 -5.17
C TYR A 289 -1.29 -4.03 -5.50
N SER A 290 -1.99 -2.91 -5.33
CA SER A 290 -1.43 -1.57 -5.56
C SER A 290 -0.60 -1.11 -4.36
N THR A 291 0.38 -0.25 -4.58
CA THR A 291 1.22 0.31 -3.50
C THR A 291 1.28 1.84 -3.54
N VAL A 292 1.39 2.49 -2.38
CA VAL A 292 1.54 3.96 -2.26
C VAL A 292 2.62 4.30 -1.23
N ASP A 293 3.68 5.01 -1.63
CA ASP A 293 4.85 5.31 -0.77
C ASP A 293 4.91 6.73 -0.18
N VAL A 294 3.87 7.53 -0.41
CA VAL A 294 3.76 8.92 0.05
C VAL A 294 2.70 9.13 1.13
N ALA A 295 2.10 8.05 1.65
CA ALA A 295 1.01 8.13 2.63
C ALA A 295 1.44 8.78 3.97
N GLY A 296 0.47 9.30 4.73
CA GLY A 296 0.70 10.07 5.96
C GLY A 296 0.94 11.56 5.73
N ARG A 297 0.63 12.03 4.52
CA ARG A 297 0.59 13.45 4.16
C ARG A 297 -0.69 13.71 3.39
N PRO A 298 -1.30 14.91 3.46
CA PRO A 298 -2.51 15.23 2.70
C PRO A 298 -2.45 14.85 1.23
N THR A 299 -1.34 15.15 0.54
CA THR A 299 -1.18 14.78 -0.87
C THR A 299 -1.15 13.26 -1.06
N GLY A 300 -0.42 12.54 -0.21
CA GLY A 300 -0.30 11.09 -0.30
C GLY A 300 -1.59 10.37 0.07
N ASP A 301 -2.34 10.88 1.04
CA ASP A 301 -3.62 10.30 1.46
C ASP A 301 -4.65 10.40 0.34
N VAL A 302 -4.69 11.51 -0.40
CA VAL A 302 -5.49 11.63 -1.64
C VAL A 302 -5.05 10.59 -2.66
N VAL A 303 -3.74 10.40 -2.87
CA VAL A 303 -3.22 9.39 -3.81
C VAL A 303 -3.60 7.97 -3.36
N THR A 304 -3.56 7.67 -2.06
CA THR A 304 -3.96 6.37 -1.51
C THR A 304 -5.42 6.06 -1.81
N VAL A 305 -6.31 7.02 -1.59
CA VAL A 305 -7.74 6.86 -1.89
C VAL A 305 -7.97 6.69 -3.39
N LEU A 306 -7.27 7.45 -4.24
CA LEU A 306 -7.33 7.27 -5.70
C LEU A 306 -6.79 5.90 -6.13
N ALA A 307 -5.72 5.41 -5.52
CA ALA A 307 -5.19 4.08 -5.79
C ALA A 307 -6.18 2.99 -5.38
N LEU A 308 -6.94 3.20 -4.29
CA LEU A 308 -7.98 2.29 -3.83
C LEU A 308 -9.18 2.26 -4.79
N ALA A 309 -9.64 3.45 -5.23
CA ALA A 309 -10.66 3.56 -6.26
C ALA A 309 -10.22 2.91 -7.58
N GLY A 310 -8.95 3.09 -7.97
CA GLY A 310 -8.37 2.40 -9.11
C GLY A 310 -8.34 0.87 -8.95
N ALA A 311 -8.04 0.37 -7.75
CA ALA A 311 -8.05 -1.06 -7.45
C ALA A 311 -9.45 -1.67 -7.60
N LEU A 312 -10.49 -0.94 -7.19
CA LEU A 312 -11.89 -1.33 -7.39
C LEU A 312 -12.29 -1.38 -8.87
N GLU A 313 -11.73 -0.50 -9.71
CA GLU A 313 -11.89 -0.55 -11.17
C GLU A 313 -11.03 -1.67 -11.83
N GLY A 314 -10.30 -2.47 -11.05
CA GLY A 314 -9.43 -3.53 -11.53
C GLY A 314 -8.08 -3.03 -12.08
N THR A 315 -7.72 -1.78 -11.81
CA THR A 315 -6.39 -1.24 -12.13
C THR A 315 -5.42 -1.44 -10.97
N ARG A 316 -4.17 -1.74 -11.31
CA ARG A 316 -3.11 -1.91 -10.32
C ARG A 316 -1.89 -1.08 -10.68
N GLY A 317 -1.21 -0.56 -9.67
CA GLY A 317 -0.01 0.24 -9.88
C GLY A 317 0.74 0.55 -8.60
N ALA A 318 1.96 1.01 -8.80
CA ALA A 318 2.83 1.52 -7.74
C ALA A 318 2.85 3.04 -7.83
N TYR A 319 2.46 3.74 -6.77
CA TYR A 319 2.29 5.19 -6.79
C TYR A 319 3.13 5.91 -5.75
N GLY A 320 3.69 7.05 -6.13
CA GLY A 320 4.46 7.91 -5.24
C GLY A 320 5.76 8.41 -5.86
N ILE A 321 6.84 8.39 -5.09
CA ILE A 321 8.14 8.99 -5.48
C ILE A 321 9.32 8.03 -5.36
N GLY A 322 9.10 6.82 -4.84
CA GLY A 322 10.12 5.79 -4.67
C GLY A 322 10.59 5.19 -6.00
N GLU A 323 11.56 4.27 -5.90
CA GLU A 323 12.04 3.53 -7.06
C GLU A 323 10.99 2.48 -7.50
N GLY A 324 10.82 2.30 -8.81
CA GLY A 324 9.90 1.29 -9.36
C GLY A 324 8.43 1.72 -9.41
N VAL A 325 8.10 2.96 -9.02
CA VAL A 325 6.74 3.48 -9.14
C VAL A 325 6.32 3.66 -10.61
N SER A 326 5.04 3.40 -10.88
CA SER A 326 4.38 3.61 -12.17
C SER A 326 4.11 5.09 -12.46
N GLY A 327 3.97 5.91 -11.41
CA GLY A 327 3.72 7.34 -11.48
C GLY A 327 3.46 7.90 -10.09
N PHE A 328 3.16 9.20 -9.99
CA PHE A 328 2.80 9.79 -8.68
C PHE A 328 1.38 9.41 -8.25
N LEU A 329 0.47 9.22 -9.20
CA LEU A 329 -0.94 8.89 -8.99
C LEU A 329 -1.49 8.05 -10.15
N PRO A 330 -2.67 7.42 -10.01
CA PRO A 330 -3.30 6.67 -11.10
C PRO A 330 -3.57 7.52 -12.34
N GLU A 331 -3.16 7.01 -13.51
CA GLU A 331 -3.45 7.62 -14.81
C GLU A 331 -4.07 6.57 -15.77
N PRO A 332 -5.29 6.77 -16.28
CA PRO A 332 -6.21 7.87 -15.98
C PRO A 332 -6.69 7.87 -14.53
N LEU A 333 -7.22 9.01 -14.07
CA LEU A 333 -7.87 9.09 -12.77
C LEU A 333 -9.11 8.19 -12.76
N PRO A 334 -9.35 7.43 -11.66
CA PRO A 334 -10.56 6.65 -11.50
C PRO A 334 -11.78 7.57 -11.43
N GLY A 335 -12.88 7.07 -11.99
CA GLY A 335 -14.16 7.78 -12.02
C GLY A 335 -14.89 7.71 -10.68
N PRO A 336 -15.82 8.66 -10.42
CA PRO A 336 -16.77 8.48 -9.33
C PRO A 336 -17.68 7.27 -9.63
N ILE A 337 -18.04 6.52 -8.59
CA ILE A 337 -18.98 5.41 -8.66
C ILE A 337 -20.38 6.02 -8.82
N ALA A 338 -20.88 6.01 -10.06
CA ALA A 338 -22.18 6.56 -10.38
C ALA A 338 -23.27 5.96 -9.49
N SER A 339 -24.18 6.80 -8.99
CA SER A 339 -25.46 6.34 -8.48
C SER A 339 -26.21 5.72 -9.66
N GLU A 340 -26.55 4.44 -9.58
CA GLU A 340 -27.70 3.95 -10.32
C GLU A 340 -28.94 4.63 -9.71
N ASP A 341 -29.19 5.88 -10.10
CA ASP A 341 -30.53 6.43 -9.98
C ASP A 341 -31.42 5.48 -10.82
N PRO A 342 -32.41 4.80 -10.22
CA PRO A 342 -33.34 4.01 -11.00
C PRO A 342 -33.99 4.97 -11.99
N GLU A 343 -33.75 4.71 -13.28
CA GLU A 343 -34.23 5.51 -14.40
C GLU A 343 -35.65 6.03 -14.12
N ASP A 344 -35.81 7.35 -14.07
CA ASP A 344 -37.12 7.97 -14.32
C ASP A 344 -37.37 7.77 -15.83
N PRO A 345 -38.27 6.87 -16.26
CA PRO A 345 -38.34 6.45 -17.65
C PRO A 345 -39.12 7.44 -18.52
N GLU A 346 -39.10 8.74 -18.22
CA GLU A 346 -39.83 9.75 -18.98
C GLU A 346 -39.17 11.15 -18.98
N ALA A 347 -38.10 11.34 -19.77
CA ALA A 347 -37.79 12.58 -20.49
C ALA A 347 -36.54 12.31 -21.36
N ASP A 348 -36.49 12.46 -22.68
CA ASP A 348 -37.28 13.32 -23.54
C ASP A 348 -37.10 12.83 -25.00
N ALA A 349 -38.04 12.03 -25.48
CA ALA A 349 -38.25 11.82 -26.90
C ALA A 349 -38.92 13.09 -27.48
N SER A 350 -38.17 14.18 -27.61
CA SER A 350 -38.69 15.44 -28.18
C SER A 350 -37.61 16.29 -28.88
N SER A 351 -36.66 15.68 -29.58
CA SER A 351 -35.76 16.43 -30.49
C SER A 351 -35.85 16.01 -31.96
N GLY A 352 -36.95 15.34 -32.34
CA GLY A 352 -37.08 14.67 -33.63
C GLY A 352 -38.15 15.18 -34.59
N GLU A 353 -38.79 16.35 -34.41
CA GLU A 353 -39.85 16.75 -35.35
C GLU A 353 -40.14 18.26 -35.41
N GLN A 354 -39.10 19.09 -35.60
CA GLN A 354 -39.28 20.51 -35.94
C GLN A 354 -38.27 20.99 -37.00
N ASP A 355 -38.07 20.24 -38.09
CA ASP A 355 -37.32 20.75 -39.25
C ASP A 355 -37.94 20.45 -40.62
N GLU A 356 -39.26 20.16 -40.67
CA GLU A 356 -40.01 20.03 -41.94
C GLU A 356 -41.01 21.16 -42.20
N ALA A 357 -41.24 22.09 -41.26
CA ALA A 357 -42.22 23.16 -41.44
C ALA A 357 -41.68 24.44 -42.13
N ARG A 358 -40.44 24.45 -42.65
CA ARG A 358 -39.86 25.62 -43.35
C ARG A 358 -39.75 25.50 -44.88
N ARG A 359 -40.29 24.45 -45.50
CA ARG A 359 -40.23 24.26 -46.97
C ARG A 359 -41.57 24.39 -47.72
N SER A 360 -42.66 24.74 -47.06
CA SER A 360 -43.99 24.82 -47.67
C SER A 360 -44.68 26.16 -47.41
N ALA A 361 -44.00 27.25 -47.76
CA ALA A 361 -44.60 28.53 -48.15
C ALA A 361 -43.59 29.24 -49.07
N SER A 362 -43.51 28.95 -50.38
CA SER A 362 -44.33 29.61 -51.41
C SER A 362 -45.03 30.86 -50.86
N GLY A 363 -44.58 32.08 -51.15
CA GLY A 363 -44.46 32.60 -52.50
C GLY A 363 -45.82 33.19 -52.87
N GLU A 364 -46.00 34.49 -52.66
CA GLU A 364 -46.99 35.34 -53.33
C GLU A 364 -46.74 36.82 -52.93
N GLU A 365 -46.63 37.67 -53.96
CA GLU A 365 -46.96 39.12 -54.00
C GLU A 365 -46.06 40.10 -53.20
N GLU A 366 -45.55 41.23 -53.70
CA GLU A 366 -45.78 42.06 -54.90
C GLU A 366 -44.52 42.92 -55.16
#